data_AF-A0A356IG02-F1
#
_entry.id   AF-A0A356IG02-F1
#
_cell.length_a   1.000
_cell.length_b   1.000
_cell.length_c   1.000
_cell.angle_alpha   90.00
_cell.angle_beta   90.00
_cell.angle_gamma   90.00
#
_symmetry.space_group_name_H-M   'P 1'
#
loop_
_entity.id
_entity.type
_entity.pdbx_description
1 polymer ?
#
loop_
_entity_poly.entity_id
_entity_poly.type
_entity_poly.pdbx_seq_one_letter_code
_entity_poly.pdbx_strand_id
1 'polypeptide(L)'
;RRTSVEEQAVPYQPAVRTAEKGLIWAIVHEPETALEALSGLDDRDVEGLVTGALLLGARSFHGWPAKDVPAAFMERLSQEEKSVVSTIVEETDAPAHATDCARTLKRQRYTREGALLQEEIDKLQEHGTAEDLAQIDVLWQRKKDLLSLIETLTP
;
A
#
# COMPACT_ATOMS: atom_id res chain seq x y z
N ARG A 1 -33.96 -37.64 1.99
CA ARG A 1 -32.68 -37.17 1.42
C ARG A 1 -32.79 -35.66 1.25
N ARG A 2 -32.06 -34.87 2.05
CA ARG A 2 -31.89 -33.42 1.88
C ARG A 2 -30.40 -33.20 1.63
N THR A 3 -30.05 -32.74 0.44
CA THR A 3 -28.69 -32.30 0.12
C THR A 3 -28.58 -30.83 0.52
N SER A 4 -27.82 -30.55 1.58
CA SER A 4 -27.30 -29.22 1.81
C SER A 4 -26.17 -29.01 0.81
N VAL A 5 -26.31 -28.01 -0.06
CA VAL A 5 -25.20 -27.52 -0.88
C VAL A 5 -24.33 -26.70 0.04
N GLU A 6 -23.13 -27.19 0.34
CA GLU A 6 -22.08 -26.40 0.98
C GLU A 6 -21.65 -25.32 -0.01
N GLU A 7 -22.06 -24.09 0.27
CA GLU A 7 -21.62 -22.90 -0.44
C GLU A 7 -20.13 -22.69 -0.11
N GLN A 8 -19.27 -23.27 -0.95
CA GLN A 8 -17.82 -23.04 -0.87
C GLN A 8 -17.58 -21.55 -1.05
N ALA A 9 -17.30 -20.85 0.05
CA ALA A 9 -16.84 -19.47 0.01
C ALA A 9 -15.53 -19.42 -0.80
N VAL A 10 -15.63 -18.97 -2.05
CA VAL A 10 -14.47 -18.70 -2.88
C VAL A 10 -13.62 -17.67 -2.14
N PRO A 11 -12.33 -17.93 -1.87
CA PRO A 11 -11.49 -16.97 -1.17
C PRO A 11 -11.45 -15.68 -1.99
N TYR A 12 -11.92 -14.58 -1.39
CA TYR A 12 -11.88 -13.26 -1.99
C TYR A 12 -10.41 -12.87 -2.21
N GLN A 13 -9.97 -12.84 -3.46
CA GLN A 13 -8.69 -12.27 -3.82
C GLN A 13 -8.87 -10.75 -3.87
N PRO A 14 -8.16 -9.97 -3.04
CA PRO A 14 -8.22 -8.52 -3.12
C PRO A 14 -7.78 -8.07 -4.52
N ALA A 15 -8.51 -7.13 -5.11
CA ALA A 15 -8.17 -6.57 -6.41
C ALA A 15 -7.00 -5.58 -6.28
N VAL A 16 -6.17 -5.49 -7.33
CA VAL A 16 -5.10 -4.49 -7.42
C VAL A 16 -5.71 -3.09 -7.43
N ARG A 17 -5.34 -2.25 -6.45
CA ARG A 17 -5.91 -0.93 -6.23
C ARG A 17 -5.38 0.09 -7.24
N THR A 18 -6.10 1.19 -7.46
CA THR A 18 -5.68 2.27 -8.38
C THR A 18 -4.27 2.81 -8.10
N ALA A 19 -3.92 3.00 -6.82
CA ALA A 19 -2.58 3.47 -6.45
C ALA A 19 -1.48 2.45 -6.77
N GLU A 20 -1.76 1.15 -6.64
CA GLU A 20 -0.84 0.08 -7.05
C GLU A 20 -0.67 0.09 -8.57
N LYS A 21 -1.78 0.12 -9.31
CA LYS A 21 -1.76 0.17 -10.78
C LYS A 21 -0.98 1.38 -11.31
N GLY A 22 -1.21 2.56 -10.74
CA GLY A 22 -0.51 3.79 -11.15
C GLY A 22 1.00 3.71 -10.97
N LEU A 23 1.48 3.14 -9.85
CA LEU A 23 2.92 2.92 -9.65
C LEU A 23 3.48 1.88 -10.62
N ILE A 24 2.77 0.77 -10.86
CA ILE A 24 3.19 -0.29 -11.80
C ILE A 24 3.28 0.26 -13.22
N TRP A 25 2.26 1.00 -13.65
CA TRP A 25 2.23 1.68 -14.93
C TRP A 25 3.44 2.63 -15.07
N ALA A 26 3.68 3.45 -14.03
CA ALA A 26 4.77 4.41 -14.04
C ALA A 26 6.15 3.76 -14.09
N ILE A 27 6.37 2.58 -13.49
CA ILE A 27 7.67 1.88 -13.59
C ILE A 27 8.06 1.62 -15.05
N VAL A 28 7.09 1.36 -15.92
CA VAL A 28 7.33 1.04 -17.34
C VAL A 28 7.36 2.29 -18.21
N HIS A 29 6.43 3.22 -18.01
CA HIS A 29 6.25 4.38 -18.89
C HIS A 29 6.98 5.64 -18.41
N GLU A 30 7.15 5.80 -17.09
CA GLU A 30 7.75 6.97 -16.43
C GLU A 30 8.73 6.55 -15.30
N PRO A 31 9.77 5.76 -15.59
CA PRO A 31 10.60 5.12 -14.58
C PRO A 31 11.27 6.10 -13.60
N GLU A 32 11.64 7.31 -14.04
CA GLU A 32 12.22 8.33 -13.14
C GLU A 32 11.22 8.75 -12.05
N THR A 33 10.01 9.14 -12.45
CA THR A 33 8.95 9.55 -11.54
C THR A 33 8.53 8.38 -10.63
N ALA A 34 8.47 7.17 -11.17
CA ALA A 34 8.13 5.98 -10.41
C ALA A 34 9.15 5.67 -9.32
N LEU A 35 10.45 5.70 -9.64
CA LEU A 35 11.51 5.40 -8.68
C LEU A 35 11.62 6.47 -7.59
N GLU A 36 11.40 7.74 -7.93
CA GLU A 36 11.32 8.82 -6.94
C GLU A 36 10.12 8.62 -6.00
N ALA A 37 8.96 8.26 -6.55
CA ALA A 37 7.78 7.96 -5.71
C ALA A 37 7.99 6.74 -4.81
N LEU A 38 8.63 5.68 -5.33
CA LEU A 38 8.93 4.45 -4.58
C LEU A 38 10.02 4.66 -3.52
N SER A 39 11.00 5.53 -3.75
CA SER A 39 12.06 5.84 -2.76
C SER A 39 11.48 6.48 -1.50
N GLY A 40 10.38 7.21 -1.65
CA GLY A 40 9.64 7.81 -0.55
C GLY A 40 8.81 6.82 0.27
N LEU A 41 8.63 5.55 -0.16
CA LEU A 41 7.80 4.56 0.54
C LEU A 41 8.60 3.68 1.50
N ASP A 42 8.02 3.46 2.67
CA ASP A 42 8.44 2.45 3.66
C ASP A 42 7.79 1.08 3.37
N ASP A 43 8.38 0.01 3.90
CA ASP A 43 7.86 -1.35 3.78
C ASP A 43 6.44 -1.50 4.36
N ARG A 44 6.10 -0.70 5.39
CA ARG A 44 4.76 -0.64 6.00
C ARG A 44 3.71 0.01 5.09
N ASP A 45 4.13 0.83 4.13
CA ASP A 45 3.20 1.50 3.21
C ASP A 45 2.55 0.50 2.26
N VAL A 46 3.29 -0.56 1.90
CA VAL A 46 2.86 -1.61 0.96
C VAL A 46 2.32 -2.87 1.65
N GLU A 47 2.28 -2.89 2.97
CA GLU A 47 1.75 -4.03 3.72
C GLU A 47 0.28 -4.30 3.38
N GLY A 48 -0.03 -5.56 3.08
CA GLY A 48 -1.37 -6.00 2.69
C GLY A 48 -1.79 -5.62 1.27
N LEU A 49 -0.89 -5.04 0.47
CA LEU A 49 -1.12 -4.83 -0.97
C LEU A 49 -0.88 -6.13 -1.73
N VAL A 50 -1.66 -6.34 -2.79
CA VAL A 50 -1.51 -7.51 -3.69
C VAL A 50 -0.15 -7.48 -4.36
N THR A 51 0.28 -6.28 -4.75
CA THR A 51 1.52 -6.04 -5.50
C THR A 51 2.66 -5.54 -4.62
N GLY A 52 2.54 -5.65 -3.29
CA GLY A 52 3.50 -5.07 -2.34
C GLY A 52 4.94 -5.56 -2.56
N ALA A 53 5.13 -6.87 -2.72
CA ALA A 53 6.46 -7.45 -2.97
C ALA A 53 7.09 -6.96 -4.28
N LEU A 54 6.27 -6.81 -5.33
CA LEU A 54 6.68 -6.29 -6.63
C LEU A 54 7.12 -4.82 -6.53
N LEU A 55 6.36 -3.98 -5.81
CA LEU A 55 6.71 -2.57 -5.60
C LEU A 55 8.01 -2.42 -4.79
N LEU A 56 8.23 -3.26 -3.76
CA LEU A 56 9.49 -3.29 -3.02
C LEU A 56 10.67 -3.76 -3.89
N GLY A 57 10.43 -4.77 -4.73
CA GLY A 57 11.40 -5.23 -5.71
C GLY A 57 11.80 -4.12 -6.67
N ALA A 58 10.83 -3.33 -7.14
CA ALA A 58 11.07 -2.20 -8.03
C ALA A 58 11.88 -1.08 -7.37
N ARG A 59 11.71 -0.84 -6.06
CA ARG A 59 12.51 0.15 -5.30
C ARG A 59 14.02 -0.13 -5.39
N SER A 60 14.43 -1.38 -5.58
CA SER A 60 15.86 -1.75 -5.73
C SER A 60 16.53 -1.19 -7.00
N PHE A 61 15.75 -0.71 -7.97
CA PHE A 61 16.26 -0.03 -9.17
C PHE A 61 16.57 1.44 -8.93
N HIS A 62 16.38 1.97 -7.72
CA HIS A 62 16.77 3.34 -7.40
C HIS A 62 18.25 3.59 -7.74
N GLY A 63 18.51 4.65 -8.52
CA GLY A 63 19.85 4.98 -9.02
C GLY A 63 20.27 4.24 -10.31
N TRP A 64 19.44 3.35 -10.85
CA TRP A 64 19.66 2.77 -12.18
C TRP A 64 19.32 3.78 -13.29
N PRO A 65 19.90 3.64 -14.49
CA PRO A 65 19.47 4.44 -15.64
C PRO A 65 18.00 4.13 -15.99
N ALA A 66 17.19 5.17 -16.08
CA ALA A 66 15.74 5.09 -16.29
C ALA A 66 15.34 4.19 -17.49
N LYS A 67 16.09 4.28 -18.59
CA LYS A 67 15.88 3.49 -19.81
C LYS A 67 16.03 1.97 -19.63
N ASP A 68 16.79 1.53 -18.62
CA ASP A 68 17.10 0.12 -18.39
C ASP A 68 16.12 -0.51 -17.39
N VAL A 69 15.41 0.31 -16.61
CA VAL A 69 14.51 -0.13 -15.54
C VAL A 69 13.31 -0.93 -16.03
N PRO A 70 12.56 -0.52 -17.09
CA PRO A 70 11.40 -1.28 -17.54
C PRO A 70 11.74 -2.72 -17.94
N ALA A 71 12.82 -2.92 -18.71
CA ALA A 71 13.26 -4.24 -19.13
C ALA A 71 13.69 -5.10 -17.93
N ALA A 72 14.54 -4.55 -17.06
CA ALA A 72 15.01 -5.26 -15.88
C ALA A 72 13.89 -5.59 -14.88
N PHE A 73 12.89 -4.70 -14.76
CA PHE A 73 11.70 -4.93 -13.95
C PHE A 73 10.89 -6.11 -14.51
N MET A 74 10.56 -6.09 -15.81
CA MET A 74 9.80 -7.17 -16.46
C MET A 74 10.53 -8.51 -16.40
N GLU A 75 11.86 -8.53 -16.50
CA GLU A 75 12.65 -9.76 -16.42
C GLU A 75 12.53 -10.47 -15.07
N ARG A 76 12.39 -9.72 -13.96
CA ARG A 76 12.31 -10.27 -12.60
C ARG A 76 10.95 -10.85 -12.23
N LEU A 77 9.90 -10.50 -12.97
CA LEU A 77 8.54 -10.94 -12.69
C LEU A 77 8.33 -12.42 -13.01
N SER A 78 7.54 -13.11 -12.19
CA SER A 78 6.97 -14.42 -12.50
C SER A 78 6.03 -14.35 -13.72
N GLN A 79 5.63 -15.49 -14.26
CA GLN A 79 4.68 -15.51 -15.40
C GLN A 79 3.31 -14.97 -15.00
N GLU A 80 2.87 -15.26 -13.77
CA GLU A 80 1.63 -14.76 -13.19
C GLU A 80 1.69 -13.24 -12.99
N GLU A 81 2.78 -12.73 -12.44
CA GLU A 81 3.00 -11.28 -12.25
C GLU A 81 3.05 -10.55 -13.60
N LYS A 82 3.72 -11.13 -14.61
CA LYS A 82 3.75 -10.59 -15.97
C LYS A 82 2.36 -10.43 -16.56
N SER A 83 1.47 -11.41 -16.38
CA SER A 83 0.09 -11.32 -16.87
C SER A 83 -0.66 -10.11 -16.28
N VAL A 84 -0.52 -9.91 -14.96
CA VAL A 84 -1.14 -8.77 -14.25
C VAL A 84 -0.52 -7.45 -14.69
N VAL A 85 0.81 -7.36 -14.74
CA VAL A 85 1.52 -6.13 -15.11
C VAL A 85 1.25 -5.76 -16.56
N SER A 86 1.28 -6.72 -17.49
CA SER A 86 0.98 -6.47 -18.92
C SER A 86 -0.38 -5.81 -19.10
N THR A 87 -1.41 -6.31 -18.41
CA THR A 87 -2.75 -5.71 -18.46
C THR A 87 -2.75 -4.26 -17.98
N ILE A 88 -1.98 -3.95 -16.93
CA ILE A 88 -1.90 -2.59 -16.37
C ILE A 88 -1.13 -1.66 -17.31
N VAL A 89 0.00 -2.10 -17.88
CA VAL A 89 0.87 -1.24 -18.72
C VAL A 89 0.33 -1.05 -20.14
N GLU A 90 -0.61 -1.90 -20.59
CA GLU A 90 -1.36 -1.71 -21.83
C GLU A 90 -2.37 -0.54 -21.74
N GLU A 91 -2.73 -0.09 -20.54
CA GLU A 91 -3.57 1.09 -20.36
C GLU A 91 -2.88 2.33 -20.96
N THR A 92 -3.59 3.05 -21.84
CA THR A 92 -3.01 4.19 -22.60
C THR A 92 -2.68 5.38 -21.71
N ASP A 93 -3.51 5.61 -20.69
CA ASP A 93 -3.34 6.69 -19.72
C ASP A 93 -2.95 6.13 -18.36
N ALA A 94 -2.13 6.87 -17.63
CA ALA A 94 -1.75 6.53 -16.27
C ALA A 94 -3.02 6.44 -15.37
N PRO A 95 -3.25 5.31 -14.66
CA PRO A 95 -4.39 5.19 -13.76
C PRO A 95 -4.42 6.24 -12.64
N ALA A 96 -3.23 6.70 -12.23
CA ALA A 96 -2.98 7.83 -11.33
C ALA A 96 -1.49 8.19 -11.37
N HIS A 97 -1.15 9.45 -11.07
CA HIS A 97 0.24 9.91 -11.03
C HIS A 97 1.03 9.23 -9.90
N ALA A 98 2.28 8.84 -10.18
CA ALA A 98 3.10 8.07 -9.24
C ALA A 98 3.26 8.74 -7.86
N THR A 99 3.44 10.07 -7.82
CA THR A 99 3.54 10.81 -6.56
C THR A 99 2.23 10.76 -5.76
N ASP A 100 1.08 10.88 -6.41
CA ASP A 100 -0.23 10.80 -5.75
C ASP A 100 -0.54 9.37 -5.28
N CYS A 101 -0.10 8.38 -6.04
CA CYS A 101 -0.15 6.97 -5.64
C CYS A 101 0.64 6.75 -4.35
N ALA A 102 1.89 7.22 -4.27
CA ALA A 102 2.71 7.10 -3.08
C ALA A 102 2.08 7.81 -1.86
N ARG A 103 1.57 9.04 -2.04
CA ARG A 103 0.81 9.75 -0.98
C ARG A 103 -0.42 8.96 -0.53
N THR A 104 -1.13 8.35 -1.48
CA THR A 104 -2.30 7.52 -1.19
C THR A 104 -1.95 6.27 -0.39
N LEU A 105 -0.85 5.59 -0.72
CA LEU A 105 -0.41 4.41 0.04
C LEU A 105 0.00 4.78 1.47
N LYS A 106 0.74 5.89 1.66
CA LYS A 106 1.08 6.41 2.99
C LYS A 106 -0.16 6.74 3.82
N ARG A 107 -1.14 7.42 3.21
CA ARG A 107 -2.42 7.72 3.87
C ARG A 107 -3.11 6.43 4.31
N GLN A 108 -3.18 5.42 3.44
CA GLN A 108 -3.77 4.11 3.79
C GLN A 108 -3.06 3.46 4.98
N ARG A 109 -1.72 3.47 5.01
CA ARG A 109 -0.95 2.98 6.17
C ARG A 109 -1.31 3.75 7.44
N TYR A 110 -1.25 5.08 7.43
CA TYR A 110 -1.53 5.86 8.64
C TYR A 110 -2.97 5.68 9.12
N THR A 111 -3.92 5.47 8.21
CA THR A 111 -5.29 5.09 8.58
C THR A 111 -5.34 3.72 9.27
N ARG A 112 -4.63 2.70 8.75
CA ARG A 112 -4.53 1.39 9.41
C ARG A 112 -3.89 1.50 10.80
N GLU A 113 -2.78 2.23 10.89
CA GLU A 113 -2.05 2.44 12.15
C GLU A 113 -2.94 3.17 13.17
N GLY A 114 -3.65 4.21 12.76
CA GLY A 114 -4.60 4.92 13.60
C GLY A 114 -5.77 4.07 14.09
N ALA A 115 -6.23 3.09 13.28
CA ALA A 115 -7.26 2.14 13.69
C ALA A 115 -6.75 1.14 14.75
N LEU A 116 -5.53 0.64 14.60
CA LEU A 116 -4.89 -0.22 15.61
C LEU A 116 -4.68 0.50 16.94
N LEU A 117 -4.26 1.77 16.90
CA LEU A 117 -4.14 2.59 18.10
C LEU A 117 -5.51 2.81 18.77
N GLN A 118 -6.58 2.97 17.99
CA GLN A 118 -7.93 3.11 18.55
C GLN A 118 -8.38 1.82 19.25
N GLU A 119 -8.15 0.66 18.63
CA GLU A 119 -8.50 -0.62 19.24
C GLU A 119 -7.78 -0.84 20.59
N GLU A 120 -6.52 -0.43 20.68
CA GLU A 120 -5.76 -0.47 21.94
C GLU A 120 -6.31 0.49 22.99
N ILE A 121 -6.67 1.71 22.58
CA ILE A 121 -7.34 2.69 23.47
C ILE A 121 -8.65 2.10 24.01
N ASP A 122 -9.47 1.51 23.15
CA ASP A 122 -10.75 0.92 23.54
C ASP A 122 -10.55 -0.18 24.60
N LYS A 123 -9.56 -1.07 24.41
CA LYS A 123 -9.21 -2.12 25.39
C LYS A 123 -8.76 -1.55 26.73
N LEU A 124 -7.90 -0.53 26.72
CA LEU A 124 -7.42 0.10 27.95
C LEU A 124 -8.54 0.84 28.70
N GLN A 125 -9.49 1.42 27.97
CA GLN A 125 -10.66 2.08 28.54
C GLN A 125 -11.60 1.09 29.24
N GLU A 126 -11.70 -0.15 28.77
CA GLU A 126 -12.48 -1.20 29.44
C GLU A 126 -11.89 -1.59 30.80
N HIS A 127 -10.56 -1.52 30.97
CA HIS A 127 -9.88 -1.87 32.22
C HIS A 127 -9.85 -0.70 33.22
N GLY A 128 -9.52 0.51 32.76
CA GLY A 128 -9.75 1.76 33.48
C GLY A 128 -8.85 2.02 34.70
N THR A 129 -7.66 1.43 34.78
CA THR A 129 -6.70 1.72 35.86
C THR A 129 -5.98 3.06 35.65
N ALA A 130 -5.33 3.57 36.69
CA ALA A 130 -4.53 4.79 36.59
C ALA A 130 -3.35 4.65 35.61
N GLU A 131 -2.80 3.44 35.47
CA GLU A 131 -1.75 3.13 34.49
C GLU A 131 -2.33 3.13 33.06
N ASP A 132 -3.51 2.53 32.86
CA ASP A 132 -4.19 2.55 31.56
C ASP A 132 -4.49 3.97 31.09
N LEU A 133 -4.97 4.84 32.01
CA LEU A 133 -5.24 6.24 31.68
C LEU A 133 -3.99 6.97 31.19
N ALA A 134 -2.84 6.76 31.85
CA ALA A 134 -1.57 7.35 31.41
C ALA A 134 -1.13 6.80 30.04
N GLN A 135 -1.36 5.52 29.76
CA GLN A 135 -1.05 4.92 28.47
C GLN A 135 -1.98 5.42 27.37
N ILE A 136 -3.27 5.59 27.66
CA ILE A 136 -4.27 6.16 26.75
C ILE A 136 -3.85 7.55 26.28
N ASP A 137 -3.36 8.42 27.17
CA ASP A 137 -2.89 9.77 26.80
C ASP A 137 -1.74 9.73 25.77
N VAL A 138 -0.80 8.79 25.93
CA VAL A 138 0.30 8.59 24.98
C VAL A 138 -0.21 8.11 23.63
N LEU A 139 -1.15 7.16 23.60
CA LEU A 139 -1.74 6.63 22.37
C LEU A 139 -2.56 7.69 21.63
N TRP A 140 -3.29 8.54 22.36
CA TRP A 140 -4.00 9.68 21.78
C TRP A 140 -3.07 10.66 21.10
N GLN A 141 -1.94 11.00 21.72
CA GLN A 141 -0.97 11.90 21.10
C GLN A 141 -0.43 11.32 19.79
N ARG A 142 -0.04 10.04 19.79
CA ARG A 142 0.41 9.35 18.56
C ARG A 142 -0.66 9.35 17.48
N LYS A 143 -1.92 9.08 17.85
CA LYS A 143 -3.05 9.10 16.90
C LYS A 143 -3.24 10.50 16.29
N LYS A 144 -3.12 11.56 17.09
CA LYS A 144 -3.19 12.95 16.62
C LYS A 144 -2.06 13.29 15.64
N ASP A 145 -0.86 12.79 15.92
CA ASP A 145 0.30 12.98 15.03
C ASP A 145 0.05 12.30 13.67
N LEU A 146 -0.50 11.07 13.66
CA LEU A 146 -0.88 10.37 12.42
C LEU A 146 -1.96 11.11 11.63
N LEU A 147 -2.98 11.67 12.30
CA LEU A 147 -4.01 12.47 11.64
C LEU A 147 -3.40 13.72 10.98
N SER A 148 -2.49 14.39 11.67
CA SER A 148 -1.78 15.56 11.13
C SER A 148 -0.97 15.18 9.88
N LEU A 149 -0.28 14.02 9.90
CA LEU A 149 0.43 13.51 8.72
C LEU A 149 -0.52 13.22 7.55
N ILE A 150 -1.68 12.61 7.81
CA ILE A 150 -2.71 12.35 6.78
C ILE A 150 -3.19 13.65 6.13
N GLU A 151 -3.41 14.70 6.92
CA GLU A 151 -3.80 16.02 6.42
C GLU A 151 -2.75 16.57 5.45
N THR A 152 -1.45 16.48 5.80
CA THR A 152 -0.37 16.92 4.89
C THR A 152 -0.31 16.14 3.57
N LEU A 153 -0.84 14.91 3.54
CA LEU A 153 -0.85 14.07 2.36
C LEU A 153 -2.10 14.27 1.49
N THR A 154 -3.06 15.06 1.93
CA THR A 154 -4.24 15.43 1.13
C THR A 154 -3.83 16.55 0.16
N PRO A 155 -4.14 16.42 -1.14
CA PRO A 155 -3.87 17.47 -2.12
C PRO A 155 -4.71 18.73 -1.89
#